data_AF-A0AAU9TK17-F1
#
_entry.id   AF-A0AAU9TK17-F1
#
_cell.length_a   1.000
_cell.length_b   1.000
_cell.length_c   1.000
_cell.angle_alpha   90.00
_cell.angle_beta   90.00
_cell.angle_gamma   90.00
#
_symmetry.space_group_name_H-M   'P 1'
#
loop_
_entity.id
_entity.type
_entity.pdbx_description
1 polymer ?
#
loop_
_entity_poly.entity_id
_entity_poly.type
_entity_poly.pdbx_seq_one_letter_code
_entity_poly.pdbx_strand_id
1 'polypeptide(L)'
;MPFAIPMIWTEPTNHSSDCYFCLTDTKGITVKTKSKIKYPYLASAKRPIPHNEELRASESPQSSDLAATPETIENDTLHFDFQEAFTSNEPHLLSQGDLNDLVRDLNLSKKRQNF
;
A
#
# COMPACT_ATOMS: atom_id res chain seq x y z
N MET A 1 18.38 2.25 -10.91
CA MET A 1 19.30 2.08 -9.77
C MET A 1 18.59 1.18 -8.78
N PRO A 2 19.06 -0.07 -8.57
CA PRO A 2 18.45 -0.97 -7.59
C PRO A 2 18.83 -0.54 -6.17
N PHE A 3 17.92 -0.78 -5.23
CA PHE A 3 18.19 -0.63 -3.80
C PHE A 3 18.54 -2.02 -3.24
N ALA A 4 19.55 -2.09 -2.37
CA ALA A 4 19.85 -3.32 -1.63
C ALA A 4 18.77 -3.60 -0.58
N ILE A 5 18.26 -2.54 0.05
CA ILE A 5 17.16 -2.61 1.01
C ILE A 5 16.09 -1.62 0.53
N PRO A 6 14.84 -2.07 0.29
CA PRO A 6 13.76 -1.17 -0.08
C PRO A 6 13.40 -0.22 1.07
N MET A 7 12.54 0.75 0.79
CA MET A 7 11.98 1.58 1.85
C MET A 7 11.16 0.69 2.78
N ILE A 8 11.43 0.75 4.09
CA ILE A 8 10.70 -0.04 5.09
C ILE A 8 9.69 0.88 5.76
N TRP A 9 8.44 0.42 5.80
CA TRP A 9 7.33 1.11 6.43
C TRP A 9 6.88 0.35 7.67
N THR A 10 6.65 1.05 8.75
CA THR A 10 6.04 0.50 9.97
C THR A 10 4.90 1.41 10.42
N GLU A 11 4.09 0.92 11.34
CA GLU A 11 3.03 1.72 11.95
C GLU A 11 3.62 2.97 12.62
N PRO A 12 3.08 4.18 12.32
CA PRO A 12 3.54 5.41 12.95
C PRO A 12 3.07 5.46 14.41
N THR A 13 3.95 5.89 15.31
CA THR A 13 3.61 6.01 16.74
C THR A 13 2.61 7.14 17.02
N ASN A 14 2.62 8.19 16.19
CA ASN A 14 1.69 9.31 16.30
C ASN A 14 1.68 10.16 15.01
N HIS A 15 0.69 11.06 14.88
CA HIS A 15 0.53 11.93 13.71
C HIS A 15 1.42 13.18 13.69
N SER A 16 1.93 13.62 14.84
CA SER A 16 2.63 14.91 14.96
C SER A 16 4.13 14.82 14.75
N SER A 17 4.76 13.67 15.03
CA SER A 17 6.22 13.50 14.97
C SER A 17 6.66 12.28 14.17
N ASP A 18 5.79 11.30 13.92
CA ASP A 18 6.20 10.01 13.33
C ASP A 18 5.28 9.55 12.19
N CYS A 19 4.43 10.42 11.65
CA CYS A 19 3.59 10.12 10.49
C CYS A 19 4.22 10.71 9.22
N TYR A 20 4.74 9.84 8.35
CA TYR A 20 5.39 10.23 7.10
C TYR A 20 4.48 11.08 6.20
N PHE A 21 3.22 10.68 6.04
CA PHE A 21 2.26 11.42 5.23
C PHE A 21 1.89 12.78 5.82
N CYS A 22 1.74 12.84 7.14
CA CYS A 22 1.36 14.06 7.85
C CYS A 22 2.48 15.12 7.80
N LEU A 23 3.74 14.66 7.86
CA LEU A 23 4.92 15.51 7.91
C LEU A 23 5.50 15.86 6.53
N THR A 24 5.08 15.16 5.47
CA THR A 24 5.52 15.49 4.12
C THR A 24 4.71 16.67 3.59
N ASP A 25 5.35 17.83 3.42
CA ASP A 25 4.70 18.98 2.80
C ASP A 25 4.56 18.77 1.29
N THR A 26 3.32 18.51 0.88
CA THR A 26 2.94 18.32 -0.53
C THR A 26 2.13 19.50 -1.07
N LYS A 27 1.92 20.56 -0.28
CA LYS A 27 1.11 21.70 -0.70
C LYS A 27 1.78 22.45 -1.84
N GLY A 28 1.02 22.74 -2.89
CA GLY A 28 1.53 23.49 -4.06
C GLY A 28 2.55 22.71 -4.91
N ILE A 29 2.68 21.39 -4.71
CA ILE A 29 3.52 20.56 -5.56
C ILE A 29 2.88 20.41 -6.94
N THR A 30 3.69 20.66 -7.96
CA THR A 30 3.36 20.47 -9.38
C THR A 30 4.31 19.44 -9.98
N VAL A 31 4.03 18.98 -11.21
CA VAL A 31 4.94 18.08 -11.94
C VAL A 31 6.35 18.65 -12.07
N LYS A 32 6.49 19.97 -12.17
CA LYS A 32 7.78 20.67 -12.27
C LYS A 32 8.48 20.83 -10.92
N THR A 33 7.73 20.87 -9.82
CA THR A 33 8.28 21.11 -8.47
C THR A 33 8.36 19.86 -7.60
N LYS A 34 7.88 18.70 -8.07
CA LYS A 34 7.92 17.43 -7.33
C LYS A 34 9.32 17.00 -6.86
N SER A 35 10.37 17.39 -7.57
CA SER A 35 11.76 17.12 -7.17
C SER A 35 12.21 17.92 -5.93
N LYS A 36 11.48 18.98 -5.57
CA LYS A 36 11.75 19.82 -4.39
C LYS A 36 11.12 19.30 -3.11
N ILE A 37 10.29 18.24 -3.18
CA ILE A 37 9.69 17.64 -2.00
C ILE A 37 10.79 17.14 -1.08
N LYS A 38 10.78 17.61 0.16
CA LYS A 38 11.67 17.11 1.21
C LYS A 38 10.92 16.05 2.00
N TYR A 39 11.27 14.80 1.77
CA TYR A 39 10.72 13.68 2.53
C TYR A 39 11.43 13.55 3.89
N PRO A 40 10.71 13.49 5.00
CA PRO A 40 11.31 13.38 6.34
C PRO A 40 12.00 12.02 6.52
N TYR A 41 12.93 11.96 7.47
CA TYR A 41 13.49 10.69 7.95
C TYR A 41 12.82 10.36 9.28
N LEU A 42 12.06 9.26 9.31
CA LEU A 42 11.24 8.86 10.45
C LEU A 42 11.50 7.40 10.81
N ALA A 43 11.20 7.03 12.05
CA ALA A 43 11.29 5.64 12.47
C ALA A 43 10.29 4.76 11.71
N SER A 44 9.09 5.30 11.46
CA SER A 44 8.02 4.66 10.70
C SER A 44 8.25 4.54 9.20
N ALA A 45 9.21 5.28 8.65
CA ALA A 45 9.52 5.30 7.21
C ALA A 45 11.03 5.40 6.99
N LYS A 46 11.70 4.24 7.03
CA LYS A 46 13.16 4.14 6.84
C LYS A 46 13.49 4.17 5.35
N ARG A 47 14.39 5.07 4.98
CA ARG A 47 14.79 5.28 3.58
C ARG A 47 15.44 4.03 2.97
N PRO A 48 15.25 3.81 1.66
CA PRO A 48 15.89 2.72 0.95
C PRO A 48 17.40 2.92 0.95
N ILE A 49 18.14 1.81 1.00
CA ILE A 49 19.60 1.81 0.98
C ILE A 49 20.04 1.42 -0.43
N PRO A 50 20.82 2.28 -1.12
CA PRO A 50 21.33 1.97 -2.44
C PRO A 50 22.26 0.75 -2.40
N HIS A 51 22.30 -0.01 -3.48
CA HIS A 51 23.22 -1.12 -3.61
C HIS A 51 24.68 -0.64 -3.57
N ASN A 52 25.51 -1.27 -2.74
CA ASN A 52 26.97 -1.16 -2.76
C ASN A 52 27.59 -2.58 -2.75
N GLU A 53 28.89 -2.71 -2.97
CA GLU A 53 29.52 -4.05 -3.05
C GLU A 53 29.45 -4.86 -1.75
N GLU A 54 29.25 -4.19 -0.61
CA GLU A 54 29.13 -4.81 0.71
C GLU A 54 27.71 -5.32 1.00
N LEU A 55 26.70 -4.64 0.45
CA LEU A 55 25.28 -4.98 0.56
C LEU A 55 24.79 -5.71 -0.68
N ARG A 56 25.64 -6.53 -1.32
CA ARG A 56 25.18 -7.44 -2.39
C ARG A 56 23.97 -8.17 -1.84
N ALA A 57 22.80 -7.88 -2.41
CA ALA A 57 21.60 -8.61 -2.11
C ALA A 57 21.97 -10.08 -2.28
N SER A 58 21.78 -10.89 -1.23
CA SER A 58 21.91 -12.33 -1.33
C SER A 58 21.23 -12.74 -2.62
N GLU A 59 21.99 -13.28 -3.57
CA GLU A 59 21.45 -13.67 -4.86
C GLU A 59 20.18 -14.48 -4.58
N SER A 60 19.07 -14.07 -5.21
CA SER A 60 17.83 -14.84 -5.17
C SER A 60 18.22 -16.31 -5.37
N PRO A 61 17.78 -17.26 -4.51
CA PRO A 61 18.06 -18.66 -4.76
C PRO A 61 17.60 -18.93 -6.20
N GLN A 62 18.54 -19.34 -7.06
CA GLN A 62 18.16 -19.81 -8.37
C GLN A 62 17.18 -20.94 -8.13
N SER A 63 15.99 -20.85 -8.72
CA SER A 63 14.99 -21.90 -8.65
C SER A 63 15.63 -23.17 -9.18
N SER A 64 16.08 -24.05 -8.29
CA SER A 64 16.42 -25.42 -8.66
C SER A 64 15.09 -26.12 -8.92
N ASP A 65 14.81 -26.39 -10.19
CA ASP A 65 13.81 -27.38 -10.61
C ASP A 65 14.08 -28.68 -9.86
N LEU A 66 13.31 -28.94 -8.79
CA LEU A 66 13.28 -30.24 -8.13
C LEU A 66 11.84 -30.60 -7.81
N ALA A 67 11.31 -31.42 -8.71
CA ALA A 67 10.38 -32.54 -8.53
C ALA A 67 9.31 -32.43 -7.43
N ALA A 68 8.06 -32.45 -7.88
CA ALA A 68 6.86 -32.67 -7.10
C ALA A 68 7.01 -33.82 -6.09
N THR A 69 6.76 -33.52 -4.81
CA THR A 69 6.26 -34.48 -3.84
C THR A 69 5.16 -33.78 -3.03
N PRO A 70 3.95 -34.34 -2.91
CA PRO A 70 2.84 -33.68 -2.22
C PRO A 70 3.06 -33.71 -0.71
N GLU A 71 3.07 -32.53 -0.11
CA GLU A 71 3.12 -32.31 1.33
C GLU A 71 1.84 -32.83 1.98
N THR A 72 1.99 -33.80 2.90
CA THR A 72 0.97 -34.08 3.91
C THR A 72 1.34 -33.25 5.13
N ILE A 73 0.69 -32.10 5.29
CA ILE A 73 0.71 -31.34 6.54
C ILE A 73 -0.73 -31.25 7.01
N GLU A 74 -1.03 -32.07 8.02
CA GLU A 74 -2.16 -31.89 8.91
C GLU A 74 -2.08 -30.48 9.49
N ASN A 75 -3.01 -29.60 9.12
CA ASN A 75 -3.15 -28.33 9.80
C ASN A 75 -4.50 -28.28 10.51
N ASP A 76 -4.35 -28.27 11.82
CA ASP A 76 -5.35 -28.24 12.84
C ASP A 76 -6.32 -27.06 12.66
N THR A 77 -7.55 -27.31 13.09
CA THR A 77 -8.73 -26.53 12.76
C THR A 77 -8.70 -25.12 13.36
N LEU A 78 -8.63 -24.09 12.52
CA LEU A 78 -9.27 -22.80 12.78
C LEU A 78 -10.27 -22.51 11.66
N HIS A 79 -11.52 -22.89 11.95
CA HIS A 79 -12.69 -22.59 11.15
C HIS A 79 -12.99 -21.08 11.21
N PHE A 80 -12.33 -20.31 10.34
CA PHE A 80 -12.81 -18.99 9.96
C PHE A 80 -13.41 -19.15 8.57
N ASP A 81 -14.75 -19.06 8.47
CA ASP A 81 -15.48 -19.03 7.21
C ASP A 81 -15.09 -17.76 6.41
N PHE A 82 -13.87 -17.73 5.88
CA PHE A 82 -13.52 -16.83 4.81
C PHE A 82 -13.95 -17.50 3.53
N GLN A 83 -15.22 -17.27 3.15
CA GLN A 83 -15.64 -17.55 1.79
C GLN A 83 -14.89 -16.56 0.90
N GLU A 84 -13.74 -17.01 0.39
CA GLU A 84 -12.97 -16.31 -0.62
C GLU A 84 -13.86 -16.23 -1.86
N ALA A 85 -14.66 -15.16 -1.94
CA ALA A 85 -15.30 -14.78 -3.17
C ALA A 85 -14.15 -14.55 -4.15
N PHE A 86 -13.98 -15.47 -5.09
CA PHE A 86 -13.21 -15.26 -6.30
C PHE A 86 -13.80 -14.05 -7.00
N THR A 87 -13.42 -12.84 -6.58
CA THR A 87 -13.73 -11.64 -7.33
C THR A 87 -12.96 -11.80 -8.61
N SER A 88 -13.69 -12.01 -9.70
CA SER A 88 -13.12 -11.93 -11.04
C SER A 88 -12.22 -10.69 -11.10
N ASN A 89 -11.10 -10.75 -11.82
CA ASN A 89 -10.23 -9.60 -12.06
C ASN A 89 -10.94 -8.47 -12.88
N GLU A 90 -12.27 -8.50 -12.94
CA GLU A 90 -13.10 -7.54 -13.64
C GLU A 90 -13.38 -6.36 -12.71
N PRO A 91 -13.15 -5.12 -13.17
CA PRO A 91 -13.47 -3.95 -12.37
C PRO A 91 -14.98 -3.88 -12.11
N HIS A 92 -15.37 -3.74 -10.85
CA HIS A 92 -16.76 -3.51 -10.49
C HIS A 92 -17.23 -2.16 -11.07
N LEU A 93 -18.08 -2.20 -12.09
CA LEU A 93 -18.64 -1.01 -12.71
C LEU A 93 -19.88 -0.56 -11.92
N LEU A 94 -19.83 0.64 -11.38
CA LEU A 94 -20.99 1.27 -10.73
C LEU A 94 -21.94 1.84 -11.80
N SER A 95 -23.22 1.53 -11.68
CA SER A 95 -24.27 2.17 -12.46
C SER A 95 -24.59 3.58 -11.94
N GLN A 96 -25.31 4.37 -12.73
CA GLN A 96 -25.80 5.68 -12.27
C GLN A 96 -26.76 5.55 -11.08
N GLY A 97 -27.49 4.44 -10.96
CA GLY A 97 -28.35 4.15 -9.81
C GLY A 97 -27.54 3.98 -8.53
N ASP A 98 -26.49 3.14 -8.58
CA ASP A 98 -25.60 2.90 -7.45
C ASP A 98 -24.93 4.20 -6.99
N LEU A 99 -24.54 5.05 -7.94
CA LEU A 99 -23.98 6.36 -7.63
C LEU A 99 -24.99 7.28 -6.94
N ASN A 100 -26.25 7.29 -7.38
CA ASN A 100 -27.30 8.09 -6.76
C ASN A 100 -27.63 7.59 -5.34
N ASP A 101 -27.65 6.28 -5.14
CA ASP A 101 -27.87 5.66 -3.83
C ASP A 101 -26.73 6.01 -2.86
N LEU A 102 -25.47 5.90 -3.31
CA LEU A 102 -24.30 6.33 -2.53
C LEU A 102 -24.38 7.81 -2.12
N VAL A 103 -24.80 8.69 -3.05
CA VAL A 103 -24.98 10.12 -2.75
C VAL A 103 -26.04 10.34 -1.66
N ARG A 104 -27.11 9.55 -1.64
CA ARG A 104 -28.17 9.62 -0.64
C ARG A 104 -27.71 9.05 0.71
N ASP A 105 -27.15 7.85 0.71
CA ASP A 105 -26.76 7.11 1.91
C ASP A 105 -25.64 7.82 2.68
N LEU A 106 -24.69 8.40 1.95
CA LEU A 106 -23.59 9.17 2.51
C LEU A 106 -23.94 10.65 2.78
N ASN A 107 -25.20 11.05 2.55
CA ASN A 107 -25.66 12.44 2.70
C ASN A 107 -24.82 13.47 1.94
N LEU A 108 -24.34 13.12 0.74
CA LEU A 108 -23.48 13.97 -0.11
C LEU A 108 -24.28 14.99 -0.94
N SER A 109 -25.60 14.97 -0.84
CA SER A 109 -26.46 15.97 -1.48
C SER A 109 -26.11 17.37 -0.98
N LYS A 110 -25.74 18.26 -1.90
CA LYS A 110 -25.41 19.65 -1.56
C LYS A 110 -26.66 20.33 -1.00
N LYS A 111 -26.59 20.85 0.22
CA LYS A 111 -27.54 21.85 0.70
C LYS A 111 -27.39 23.09 -0.19
N ARG A 112 -28.46 23.51 -0.87
CA ARG A 112 -28.47 24.81 -1.55
C ARG A 112 -28.33 25.89 -0.49
N GLN A 113 -27.16 26.50 -0.41
CA GLN A 113 -26.97 27.79 0.24
C GLN A 113 -27.62 28.80 -0.71
N ASN A 114 -28.87 29.17 -0.43
CA ASN A 114 -29.51 30.30 -1.13
C ASN A 114 -28.78 31.56 -0.66
N PHE A 115 -28.09 32.23 -1.58
CA PHE A 115 -27.65 33.61 -1.40
C PHE A 115 -28.81 34.56 -1.66
#